data_AF-A0A7X7TEK2-F1
#
_entry.id   AF-A0A7X7TEK2-F1
#
_cell.length_a   1.000
_cell.length_b   1.000
_cell.length_c   1.000
_cell.angle_alpha   90.00
_cell.angle_beta   90.00
_cell.angle_gamma   90.00
#
_symmetry.space_group_name_H-M   'P 1'
#
loop_
_entity.id
_entity.type
_entity.pdbx_description
1 polymer ?
#
loop_
_entity_poly.entity_id
_entity_poly.type
_entity_poly.pdbx_seq_one_letter_code
_entity_poly.pdbx_strand_id
1 'polypeptide(L)'
;WKSIVFKKPAAFCNPPGSPDTEDDFVYIDECVNFLVSQFGYASTVDGVKAYALDNEPALWPSTHPRIHPADTGCQELLDRSVALSSAVKDVDATAQIFGPALYGFGAFYNLQSAPDWKTVKAGHSYSWFIDYYLDEMKTASNNQGRRLLDVLDLHWYPEAQDADGIRITEDPGEYTQTNAEARMQAPRSLWDPDYVEKSWIGQWYRSYLPLLPKVIQSINSYYPSTKLAITEYDYGGTDHISGGIAMADVLGIFGKYGLYFASYWGGTDTYISAAYRIYRNYDGNKSTFGDTRIVASMSDKVNSSIYGSMNADNPNRIHLVVLNKNYTQPIRGTFNITSPRPFSSAQVWAFDAASASITERTPVVPVFNNSFTYTIPPLTACHVVVRSEQPVGDLSGNCRVGIGDLMLFLTQWLNEIDCSGPACPDLNADDRVDLLDLALMAANWDSGTPCR
;
A
#
# COMPACT_ATOMS: atom_id res chain seq x y z
N TRP A 1 -7.93 37.65 2.04
CA TRP A 1 -8.03 36.34 1.38
C TRP A 1 -9.39 36.29 0.69
N LYS A 2 -9.45 35.81 -0.56
CA LYS A 2 -10.74 35.51 -1.19
C LYS A 2 -11.40 34.36 -0.43
N SER A 3 -12.73 34.35 -0.38
CA SER A 3 -13.53 33.31 0.25
C SER A 3 -13.61 32.07 -0.65
N ILE A 4 -13.32 30.89 -0.09
CA ILE A 4 -13.52 29.62 -0.81
C ILE A 4 -15.00 29.27 -0.79
N VAL A 5 -15.57 29.01 -1.97
CA VAL A 5 -16.95 28.55 -2.15
C VAL A 5 -16.90 27.26 -2.95
N PHE A 6 -17.48 26.18 -2.45
CA PHE A 6 -17.34 24.88 -3.12
C PHE A 6 -18.14 24.79 -4.41
N LYS A 7 -19.34 25.38 -4.45
CA LYS A 7 -20.23 25.36 -5.61
C LYS A 7 -20.51 26.76 -6.14
N LYS A 8 -20.18 27.02 -7.41
CA LYS A 8 -20.47 28.30 -8.06
C LYS A 8 -21.98 28.47 -8.24
N PRO A 9 -22.57 29.62 -7.84
CA PRO A 9 -24.01 29.86 -7.98
C PRO A 9 -24.42 30.26 -9.41
N ALA A 10 -23.46 30.42 -10.31
CA ALA A 10 -23.63 30.84 -11.69
C ALA A 10 -22.93 29.85 -12.64
N ALA A 11 -23.10 30.06 -13.95
CA ALA A 11 -22.38 29.27 -14.95
C ALA A 11 -20.86 29.40 -14.77
N PHE A 12 -20.14 28.32 -15.09
CA PHE A 12 -18.69 28.35 -15.17
C PHE A 12 -18.22 29.30 -16.27
N CYS A 13 -17.01 29.84 -16.10
CA CYS A 13 -16.40 30.72 -17.07
C CYS A 13 -16.23 30.03 -18.42
N ASN A 14 -16.39 30.82 -19.49
CA ASN A 14 -16.19 30.39 -20.86
C ASN A 14 -15.26 31.41 -21.57
N PRO A 15 -14.06 31.01 -22.00
CA PRO A 15 -13.50 29.65 -21.94
C PRO A 15 -13.19 29.17 -20.50
N PRO A 16 -13.15 27.85 -20.24
CA PRO A 16 -12.66 27.33 -18.95
C PRO A 16 -11.26 27.86 -18.62
N GLY A 17 -11.01 28.16 -17.34
CA GLY A 17 -9.71 28.69 -16.88
C GLY A 17 -9.58 30.21 -16.94
N SER A 18 -10.66 30.95 -17.22
CA SER A 18 -10.71 32.42 -17.10
C SER A 18 -11.59 32.88 -15.93
N PRO A 19 -11.25 32.55 -14.65
CA PRO A 19 -12.03 32.98 -13.49
C PRO A 19 -11.98 34.50 -13.30
N ASP A 20 -12.97 35.05 -12.60
CA ASP A 20 -12.94 36.47 -12.19
C ASP A 20 -11.86 36.66 -11.11
N THR A 21 -10.81 37.41 -11.44
CA THR A 21 -9.73 37.71 -10.50
C THR A 21 -10.03 38.88 -9.59
N GLU A 22 -11.08 39.66 -9.87
CA GLU A 22 -11.44 40.89 -9.16
C GLU A 22 -12.51 40.69 -8.08
N ASP A 23 -13.26 39.58 -8.13
CA ASP A 23 -14.26 39.27 -7.10
C ASP A 23 -13.64 38.81 -5.76
N ASP A 24 -14.48 38.57 -4.75
CA ASP A 24 -14.04 38.10 -3.43
C ASP A 24 -14.02 36.58 -3.29
N PHE A 25 -14.15 35.79 -4.37
CA PHE A 25 -14.39 34.34 -4.29
C PHE A 25 -13.42 33.48 -5.09
N VAL A 26 -13.26 32.23 -4.67
CA VAL A 26 -12.67 31.15 -5.47
C VAL A 26 -13.61 29.96 -5.44
N TYR A 27 -14.04 29.50 -6.61
CA TYR A 27 -15.00 28.40 -6.76
C TYR A 27 -14.29 27.07 -7.04
N ILE A 28 -14.51 26.07 -6.19
CA ILE A 28 -13.78 24.79 -6.31
C ILE A 28 -14.32 23.91 -7.44
N ASP A 29 -15.64 23.84 -7.63
CA ASP A 29 -16.22 23.15 -8.79
C ASP A 29 -15.80 23.77 -10.13
N GLU A 30 -15.61 25.09 -10.21
CA GLU A 30 -15.04 25.73 -11.39
C GLU A 30 -13.58 25.33 -11.64
N CYS A 31 -12.79 25.14 -10.58
CA CYS A 31 -11.43 24.60 -10.68
C CYS A 31 -11.45 23.14 -11.20
N VAL A 32 -12.36 22.30 -10.68
CA VAL A 32 -12.56 20.92 -11.18
C VAL A 32 -13.00 20.94 -12.64
N ASN A 33 -13.92 21.83 -13.02
CA ASN A 33 -14.36 21.98 -14.41
C ASN A 33 -13.20 22.39 -15.34
N PHE A 34 -12.32 23.28 -14.88
CA PHE A 34 -11.10 23.60 -15.60
C PHE A 34 -10.24 22.35 -15.80
N LEU A 35 -9.96 21.56 -14.76
CA LEU A 35 -9.17 20.33 -14.87
C LEU A 35 -9.82 19.30 -15.81
N VAL A 36 -11.13 19.09 -15.72
CA VAL A 36 -11.88 18.20 -16.63
C VAL A 36 -11.81 18.72 -18.07
N SER A 37 -11.84 20.02 -18.30
CA SER A 37 -11.71 20.60 -19.64
C SER A 37 -10.31 20.38 -20.26
N GLN A 38 -9.27 20.29 -19.42
CA GLN A 38 -7.89 20.11 -19.86
C GLN A 38 -7.51 18.63 -20.04
N PHE A 39 -7.96 17.78 -19.13
CA PHE A 39 -7.48 16.39 -19.02
C PHE A 39 -8.57 15.34 -19.24
N GLY A 40 -9.83 15.76 -19.38
CA GLY A 40 -10.98 14.86 -19.37
C GLY A 40 -11.40 14.44 -17.95
N TYR A 41 -12.51 13.71 -17.87
CA TYR A 41 -13.01 13.13 -16.62
C TYR A 41 -12.01 12.11 -16.04
N ALA A 42 -12.06 11.87 -14.73
CA ALA A 42 -11.24 10.90 -14.00
C ALA A 42 -11.29 9.47 -14.59
N SER A 43 -12.41 9.11 -15.21
CA SER A 43 -12.58 7.82 -15.93
C SER A 43 -11.74 7.68 -17.20
N THR A 44 -11.23 8.78 -17.76
CA THR A 44 -10.35 8.77 -18.94
C THR A 44 -8.90 8.47 -18.57
N VAL A 45 -8.03 8.22 -19.55
CA VAL A 45 -6.62 7.89 -19.29
C VAL A 45 -5.88 9.06 -18.63
N ASP A 46 -6.08 10.28 -19.14
CA ASP A 46 -5.32 11.47 -18.73
C ASP A 46 -5.99 12.26 -17.58
N GLY A 47 -7.25 11.96 -17.26
CA GLY A 47 -8.03 12.69 -16.27
C GLY A 47 -7.46 12.62 -14.85
N VAL A 48 -7.64 13.71 -14.11
CA VAL A 48 -7.28 13.79 -12.69
C VAL A 48 -8.15 12.80 -11.89
N LYS A 49 -7.53 11.80 -11.29
CA LYS A 49 -8.23 10.63 -10.72
C LYS A 49 -8.95 10.91 -9.40
N ALA A 50 -8.39 11.81 -8.61
CA ALA A 50 -8.82 11.98 -7.23
C ALA A 50 -8.59 13.40 -6.72
N TYR A 51 -9.38 13.78 -5.70
CA TYR A 51 -9.28 15.03 -4.97
C TYR A 51 -9.31 14.76 -3.47
N ALA A 52 -8.40 15.39 -2.73
CA ALA A 52 -8.39 15.35 -1.27
C ALA A 52 -9.24 16.49 -0.70
N LEU A 53 -9.96 16.21 0.38
CA LEU A 53 -10.76 17.17 1.13
C LEU A 53 -9.85 17.97 2.08
N ASP A 54 -9.04 18.85 1.50
CA ASP A 54 -8.02 19.66 2.19
C ASP A 54 -6.91 18.80 2.84
N ASN A 55 -6.26 19.30 3.90
CA ASN A 55 -5.13 18.66 4.57
C ASN A 55 -5.15 18.93 6.08
N GLU A 56 -5.03 17.88 6.89
CA GLU A 56 -4.83 17.95 8.35
C GLU A 56 -5.80 18.91 9.09
N PRO A 57 -7.13 18.72 8.98
CA PRO A 57 -8.11 19.69 9.45
C PRO A 57 -8.02 19.98 10.94
N ALA A 58 -7.65 18.97 11.75
CA ALA A 58 -7.45 19.13 13.19
C ALA A 58 -6.28 20.05 13.55
N LEU A 59 -5.40 20.37 12.60
CA LEU A 59 -4.27 21.29 12.74
C LEU A 59 -4.49 22.64 12.05
N TRP A 60 -5.61 22.87 11.35
CA TRP A 60 -5.91 24.20 10.77
C TRP A 60 -5.75 25.36 11.77
N PRO A 61 -6.18 25.26 13.04
CA PRO A 61 -6.01 26.34 14.03
C PRO A 61 -4.56 26.63 14.37
N SER A 62 -3.66 25.66 14.17
CA SER A 62 -2.23 25.76 14.48
C SER A 62 -1.40 26.13 13.24
N THR A 63 -1.60 25.41 12.13
CA THR A 63 -0.85 25.56 10.87
C THR A 63 -1.38 26.72 10.04
N HIS A 64 -2.69 26.97 10.08
CA HIS A 64 -3.36 28.00 9.28
C HIS A 64 -4.25 28.94 10.12
N PRO A 65 -3.76 29.52 11.24
CA PRO A 65 -4.55 30.37 12.14
C PRO A 65 -5.04 31.68 11.50
N ARG A 66 -4.55 32.03 10.30
CA ARG A 66 -5.01 33.20 9.54
C ARG A 66 -6.19 32.88 8.62
N ILE A 67 -6.49 31.61 8.41
CA ILE A 67 -7.58 31.10 7.57
C ILE A 67 -8.69 30.55 8.48
N HIS A 68 -8.34 29.66 9.41
CA HIS A 68 -9.28 29.03 10.33
C HIS A 68 -8.67 28.99 11.74
N PRO A 69 -8.91 30.02 12.59
CA PRO A 69 -8.29 30.13 13.91
C PRO A 69 -8.97 29.36 15.03
N ALA A 70 -10.20 28.86 14.82
CA ALA A 70 -10.99 28.20 15.86
C ALA A 70 -10.78 26.70 15.81
N ASP A 71 -10.76 26.00 16.95
CA ASP A 71 -10.66 24.54 16.96
C ASP A 71 -11.73 23.91 16.05
N THR A 72 -11.28 23.10 15.09
CA THR A 72 -12.17 22.52 14.08
C THR A 72 -13.15 21.54 14.73
N GLY A 73 -14.45 21.79 14.53
CA GLY A 73 -15.51 20.91 15.03
C GLY A 73 -15.67 19.64 14.18
N CYS A 74 -16.14 18.57 14.79
CA CYS A 74 -16.49 17.32 14.12
C CYS A 74 -17.60 17.54 13.09
N GLN A 75 -18.68 18.23 13.50
CA GLN A 75 -19.79 18.54 12.60
C GLN A 75 -19.37 19.51 11.49
N GLU A 76 -18.54 20.50 11.82
CA GLU A 76 -18.01 21.44 10.82
C GLU A 76 -17.24 20.71 9.72
N LEU A 77 -16.31 19.82 10.10
CA LEU A 77 -15.51 19.06 9.15
C LEU A 77 -16.37 18.15 8.27
N LEU A 78 -17.38 17.50 8.86
CA LEU A 78 -18.34 16.68 8.12
C LEU A 78 -19.12 17.51 7.09
N ASP A 79 -19.69 18.65 7.50
CA ASP A 79 -20.49 19.51 6.63
C ASP A 79 -19.66 20.02 5.45
N ARG A 80 -18.41 20.45 5.71
CA ARG A 80 -17.46 20.87 4.67
C ARG A 80 -17.10 19.72 3.73
N SER A 81 -16.84 18.54 4.28
CA SER A 81 -16.51 17.33 3.51
C SER A 81 -17.64 16.95 2.55
N VAL A 82 -18.88 16.90 3.04
CA VAL A 82 -20.06 16.59 2.24
C VAL A 82 -20.27 17.64 1.16
N ALA A 83 -20.20 18.93 1.50
CA ALA A 83 -20.42 20.01 0.55
C ALA A 83 -19.36 20.03 -0.57
N LEU A 84 -18.08 19.89 -0.23
CA LEU A 84 -17.00 19.86 -1.21
C LEU A 84 -17.06 18.60 -2.08
N SER A 85 -17.21 17.42 -1.47
CA SER A 85 -17.36 16.16 -2.22
C SER A 85 -18.53 16.22 -3.21
N SER A 86 -19.65 16.79 -2.80
CA SER A 86 -20.83 16.98 -3.67
C SER A 86 -20.53 17.90 -4.84
N ALA A 87 -19.86 19.02 -4.59
CA ALA A 87 -19.51 19.98 -5.63
C ALA A 87 -18.53 19.39 -6.66
N VAL A 88 -17.53 18.63 -6.20
CA VAL A 88 -16.62 17.90 -7.10
C VAL A 88 -17.39 16.87 -7.93
N LYS A 89 -18.24 16.05 -7.31
CA LYS A 89 -19.00 14.99 -8.01
C LYS A 89 -20.14 15.50 -8.88
N ASP A 90 -20.59 16.74 -8.70
CA ASP A 90 -21.50 17.41 -9.64
C ASP A 90 -20.82 17.74 -10.98
N VAL A 91 -19.49 17.94 -10.97
CA VAL A 91 -18.68 18.16 -12.17
C VAL A 91 -18.16 16.84 -12.73
N ASP A 92 -17.58 15.99 -11.87
CA ASP A 92 -17.02 14.68 -12.26
C ASP A 92 -17.43 13.60 -11.26
N ALA A 93 -18.52 12.90 -11.58
CA ALA A 93 -19.03 11.79 -10.77
C ALA A 93 -18.06 10.59 -10.68
N THR A 94 -17.06 10.52 -11.57
CA THR A 94 -16.07 9.42 -11.62
C THR A 94 -14.81 9.71 -10.80
N ALA A 95 -14.62 10.95 -10.35
CA ALA A 95 -13.50 11.33 -9.49
C ALA A 95 -13.63 10.73 -8.09
N GLN A 96 -12.51 10.25 -7.56
CA GLN A 96 -12.45 9.69 -6.21
C GLN A 96 -12.16 10.77 -5.16
N ILE A 97 -12.87 10.70 -4.03
CA ILE A 97 -12.72 11.63 -2.92
C ILE A 97 -11.93 10.99 -1.79
N PHE A 98 -10.83 11.64 -1.41
CA PHE A 98 -9.95 11.30 -0.30
C PHE A 98 -10.27 12.22 0.89
N GLY A 99 -10.40 11.66 2.09
CA GLY A 99 -10.55 12.46 3.30
C GLY A 99 -10.60 11.62 4.57
N PRO A 100 -10.39 12.24 5.75
CA PRO A 100 -10.20 13.67 5.96
C PRO A 100 -8.72 14.12 6.06
N ALA A 101 -7.75 13.31 5.61
CA ALA A 101 -6.31 13.62 5.68
C ALA A 101 -5.85 13.94 7.11
N LEU A 102 -6.18 13.06 8.06
CA LEU A 102 -5.89 13.30 9.48
C LEU A 102 -4.40 13.19 9.78
N TYR A 103 -3.81 14.19 10.45
CA TYR A 103 -2.36 14.31 10.67
C TYR A 103 -1.71 13.16 11.48
N GLY A 104 -2.50 12.47 12.31
CA GLY A 104 -1.99 11.44 13.20
C GLY A 104 -2.98 11.05 14.31
N PHE A 105 -2.49 10.28 15.28
CA PHE A 105 -3.36 9.56 16.23
C PHE A 105 -4.27 10.46 17.08
N GLY A 106 -3.82 11.65 17.47
CA GLY A 106 -4.65 12.61 18.21
C GLY A 106 -5.92 12.99 17.41
N ALA A 107 -5.77 13.21 16.11
CA ALA A 107 -6.90 13.46 15.22
C ALA A 107 -7.74 12.20 14.97
N PHE A 108 -7.12 11.02 14.84
CA PHE A 108 -7.86 9.75 14.69
C PHE A 108 -8.77 9.49 15.89
N TYR A 109 -8.29 9.82 17.10
CA TYR A 109 -8.96 9.50 18.34
C TYR A 109 -10.19 10.39 18.60
N ASN A 110 -10.02 11.71 18.49
CA ASN A 110 -11.07 12.67 18.85
C ASN A 110 -10.97 14.00 18.09
N LEU A 111 -10.43 13.99 16.87
CA LEU A 111 -10.17 15.18 16.06
C LEU A 111 -9.41 16.26 16.84
N GLN A 112 -8.33 15.86 17.54
CA GLN A 112 -7.51 16.75 18.35
C GLN A 112 -8.30 17.46 19.46
N SER A 113 -9.11 16.68 20.17
CA SER A 113 -10.00 17.17 21.23
C SER A 113 -11.00 18.22 20.74
N ALA A 114 -11.58 17.99 19.56
CA ALA A 114 -12.59 18.87 18.97
C ALA A 114 -13.70 19.24 19.98
N PRO A 115 -14.15 20.51 19.98
CA PRO A 115 -15.02 21.07 21.02
C PRO A 115 -16.36 20.35 21.15
N ASP A 116 -16.85 19.75 20.08
CA ASP A 116 -18.12 19.03 19.97
C ASP A 116 -17.96 17.49 20.02
N TRP A 117 -16.74 16.95 20.16
CA TRP A 117 -16.51 15.50 20.14
C TRP A 117 -17.38 14.73 21.13
N LYS A 118 -17.48 15.23 22.37
CA LYS A 118 -18.32 14.61 23.41
C LYS A 118 -19.80 14.59 23.02
N THR A 119 -20.25 15.62 22.33
CA THR A 119 -21.64 15.77 21.89
C THR A 119 -21.94 14.82 20.74
N VAL A 120 -21.12 14.81 19.69
CA VAL A 120 -21.35 13.94 18.52
C VAL A 120 -21.17 12.46 18.85
N LYS A 121 -20.33 12.12 19.83
CA LYS A 121 -20.18 10.75 20.33
C LYS A 121 -21.33 10.31 21.23
N ALA A 122 -22.05 11.24 21.87
CA ALA A 122 -23.07 10.91 22.86
C ALA A 122 -24.21 10.09 22.24
N GLY A 123 -24.48 8.91 22.81
CA GLY A 123 -25.53 8.01 22.29
C GLY A 123 -25.07 7.08 21.16
N HIS A 124 -23.82 7.21 20.68
CA HIS A 124 -23.23 6.34 19.66
C HIS A 124 -22.15 5.44 20.26
N SER A 125 -21.86 4.32 19.58
CA SER A 125 -20.81 3.37 19.98
C SER A 125 -19.43 3.66 19.34
N TYR A 126 -19.20 4.90 18.87
CA TYR A 126 -17.94 5.28 18.25
C TYR A 126 -16.77 5.11 19.23
N SER A 127 -15.79 4.29 18.84
CA SER A 127 -14.57 4.11 19.63
C SER A 127 -13.71 5.37 19.57
N TRP A 128 -13.61 5.95 18.38
CA TRP A 128 -12.78 7.09 18.01
C TRP A 128 -13.37 7.88 16.83
N PHE A 129 -12.80 9.04 16.49
CA PHE A 129 -13.30 9.95 15.45
C PHE A 129 -13.42 9.31 14.07
N ILE A 130 -12.52 8.37 13.71
CA ILE A 130 -12.59 7.64 12.42
C ILE A 130 -13.95 6.93 12.26
N ASP A 131 -14.49 6.34 13.33
CA ASP A 131 -15.80 5.66 13.27
C ASP A 131 -16.92 6.66 12.93
N TYR A 132 -16.94 7.80 13.64
CA TYR A 132 -17.89 8.88 13.42
C TYR A 132 -17.84 9.40 11.98
N TYR A 133 -16.64 9.73 11.49
CA TYR A 133 -16.48 10.29 10.15
C TYR A 133 -16.97 9.32 9.06
N LEU A 134 -16.63 8.03 9.18
CA LEU A 134 -17.09 7.01 8.22
C LEU A 134 -18.61 6.85 8.24
N ASP A 135 -19.21 6.75 9.43
CA ASP A 135 -20.65 6.54 9.58
C ASP A 135 -21.45 7.72 9.03
N GLU A 136 -21.04 8.94 9.37
CA GLU A 136 -21.73 10.14 8.94
C GLU A 136 -21.53 10.43 7.44
N MET A 137 -20.33 10.19 6.88
CA MET A 137 -20.13 10.28 5.43
C MET A 137 -20.96 9.24 4.68
N LYS A 138 -21.17 8.04 5.24
CA LYS A 138 -22.09 7.04 4.68
C LYS A 138 -23.54 7.52 4.74
N THR A 139 -23.97 8.08 5.87
CA THR A 139 -25.32 8.65 6.02
C THR A 139 -25.56 9.76 5.00
N ALA A 140 -24.64 10.70 4.86
CA ALA A 140 -24.71 11.75 3.85
C ALA A 140 -24.74 11.19 2.42
N SER A 141 -23.95 10.14 2.14
CA SER A 141 -23.94 9.48 0.84
C SER A 141 -25.28 8.80 0.50
N ASN A 142 -25.88 8.12 1.48
CA ASN A 142 -27.20 7.51 1.32
C ASN A 142 -28.27 8.57 1.04
N ASN A 143 -28.21 9.70 1.74
CA ASN A 143 -29.14 10.81 1.54
C ASN A 143 -29.03 11.44 0.14
N GLN A 144 -27.84 11.45 -0.46
CA GLN A 144 -27.64 11.93 -1.84
C GLN A 144 -27.78 10.85 -2.92
N GLY A 145 -27.95 9.58 -2.54
CA GLY A 145 -28.00 8.47 -3.49
C GLY A 145 -26.69 8.22 -4.25
N ARG A 146 -25.55 8.73 -3.74
CA ARG A 146 -24.21 8.54 -4.33
C ARG A 146 -23.14 8.53 -3.25
N ARG A 147 -22.05 7.79 -3.46
CA ARG A 147 -20.89 7.76 -2.55
C ARG A 147 -20.22 9.14 -2.53
N LEU A 148 -19.93 9.66 -1.34
CA LEU A 148 -19.24 10.95 -1.12
C LEU A 148 -17.84 10.80 -0.51
N LEU A 149 -17.47 9.61 -0.04
CA LEU A 149 -16.12 9.28 0.41
C LEU A 149 -15.68 8.01 -0.30
N ASP A 150 -14.65 8.09 -1.12
CA ASP A 150 -14.13 6.92 -1.85
C ASP A 150 -12.95 6.28 -1.10
N VAL A 151 -12.14 7.10 -0.44
CA VAL A 151 -10.92 6.68 0.25
C VAL A 151 -10.84 7.37 1.62
N LEU A 152 -10.79 6.58 2.69
CA LEU A 152 -10.40 7.07 4.00
C LEU A 152 -8.91 7.40 3.96
N ASP A 153 -8.58 8.64 4.30
CA ASP A 153 -7.26 9.21 4.15
C ASP A 153 -6.66 9.64 5.49
N LEU A 154 -5.46 9.13 5.80
CA LEU A 154 -4.76 9.31 7.07
C LEU A 154 -3.27 9.59 6.83
N HIS A 155 -2.64 10.31 7.75
CA HIS A 155 -1.19 10.50 7.80
C HIS A 155 -0.61 9.70 8.96
N TRP A 156 0.54 9.04 8.74
CA TRP A 156 1.18 8.20 9.75
C TRP A 156 2.67 8.49 9.85
N TYR A 157 3.02 9.35 10.80
CA TYR A 157 4.38 9.55 11.26
C TYR A 157 4.56 8.77 12.57
N PRO A 158 5.33 7.66 12.60
CA PRO A 158 5.48 6.85 13.81
C PRO A 158 5.93 7.69 15.01
N GLU A 159 5.25 7.49 16.14
CA GLU A 159 5.65 8.07 17.43
C GLU A 159 6.65 7.17 18.16
N ALA A 160 7.07 6.07 17.52
CA ALA A 160 8.05 5.14 18.04
C ALA A 160 9.35 5.86 18.39
N GLN A 161 9.85 5.59 19.58
CA GLN A 161 11.09 6.10 20.12
C GLN A 161 12.10 4.97 20.31
N ASP A 162 13.37 5.33 20.29
CA ASP A 162 14.45 4.45 20.72
C ASP A 162 14.59 4.36 22.25
N ALA A 163 15.60 3.62 22.72
CA ALA A 163 15.87 3.44 24.14
C ALA A 163 16.09 4.78 24.88
N ASP A 164 16.63 5.79 24.20
CA ASP A 164 16.99 7.09 24.73
C ASP A 164 15.82 8.11 24.65
N GLY A 165 14.74 7.74 23.97
CA GLY A 165 13.52 8.56 23.87
C GLY A 165 13.49 9.46 22.64
N ILE A 166 14.41 9.27 21.69
CA ILE A 166 14.43 10.01 20.43
C ILE A 166 13.41 9.36 19.49
N ARG A 167 12.50 10.16 18.93
CA ARG A 167 11.50 9.69 17.97
C ARG A 167 12.18 9.34 16.65
N ILE A 168 11.80 8.23 16.02
CA ILE A 168 12.49 7.74 14.81
C ILE A 168 12.36 8.65 13.59
N THR A 169 11.37 9.54 13.58
CA THR A 169 11.14 10.54 12.52
C THR A 169 11.89 11.85 12.76
N GLU A 170 12.50 12.03 13.92
CA GLU A 170 13.36 13.18 14.20
C GLU A 170 14.79 12.91 13.71
N ASP A 171 15.55 13.97 13.45
CA ASP A 171 16.98 13.87 13.22
C ASP A 171 17.66 13.52 14.56
N PRO A 172 18.25 12.33 14.71
CA PRO A 172 18.93 11.95 15.95
C PRO A 172 20.29 12.62 16.11
N GLY A 173 20.78 13.36 15.10
CA GLY A 173 22.15 13.89 14.99
C GLY A 173 23.17 12.79 14.67
N GLU A 174 23.10 11.65 15.37
CA GLU A 174 23.86 10.43 15.10
C GLU A 174 22.94 9.20 15.06
N TYR A 175 23.03 8.40 13.99
CA TYR A 175 22.28 7.15 13.89
C TYR A 175 22.88 6.06 14.77
N THR A 176 22.42 5.99 16.03
CA THR A 176 22.79 4.93 16.95
C THR A 176 22.15 3.58 16.56
N GLN A 177 22.73 2.48 17.03
CA GLN A 177 22.15 1.14 16.84
C GLN A 177 20.74 1.05 17.44
N THR A 178 20.51 1.62 18.63
CA THR A 178 19.19 1.61 19.29
C THR A 178 18.14 2.34 18.47
N ASN A 179 18.51 3.48 17.86
CA ASN A 179 17.66 4.24 16.97
C ASN A 179 17.34 3.48 15.67
N ALA A 180 18.36 2.89 15.04
CA ALA A 180 18.18 2.08 13.85
C ALA A 180 17.30 0.84 14.09
N GLU A 181 17.49 0.15 15.23
CA GLU A 181 16.66 -0.99 15.62
C GLU A 181 15.21 -0.57 15.89
N ALA A 182 14.98 0.50 16.65
CA ALA A 182 13.64 1.03 16.88
C ALA A 182 12.93 1.37 15.55
N ARG A 183 13.64 2.01 14.62
CA ARG A 183 13.13 2.34 13.28
C ARG A 183 12.74 1.11 12.48
N MET A 184 13.57 0.07 12.44
CA MET A 184 13.27 -1.18 11.72
C MET A 184 12.18 -2.03 12.40
N GLN A 185 11.90 -1.82 13.69
CA GLN A 185 10.79 -2.49 14.39
C GLN A 185 9.47 -1.73 14.27
N ALA A 186 9.48 -0.41 14.17
CA ALA A 186 8.28 0.43 14.13
C ALA A 186 7.23 0.06 13.06
N PRO A 187 7.57 -0.48 11.86
CA PRO A 187 6.57 -0.95 10.90
C PRO A 187 5.62 -2.00 11.48
N ARG A 188 6.04 -2.75 12.51
CA ARG A 188 5.21 -3.74 13.20
C ARG A 188 4.00 -3.11 13.89
N SER A 189 4.03 -1.83 14.29
CA SER A 189 2.86 -1.13 14.85
C SER A 189 1.67 -1.05 13.88
N LEU A 190 1.93 -1.22 12.58
CA LEU A 190 0.88 -1.27 11.56
C LEU A 190 0.08 -2.59 11.60
N TRP A 191 0.67 -3.70 12.04
CA TRP A 191 0.08 -5.03 11.80
C TRP A 191 0.27 -6.10 12.89
N ASP A 192 1.30 -6.02 13.72
CA ASP A 192 1.70 -7.08 14.65
C ASP A 192 1.06 -6.85 16.04
N PRO A 193 0.12 -7.70 16.48
CA PRO A 193 -0.52 -7.56 17.80
C PRO A 193 0.43 -7.80 18.98
N ASP A 194 1.56 -8.47 18.75
CA ASP A 194 2.55 -8.74 19.81
C ASP A 194 3.60 -7.62 19.93
N TYR A 195 3.59 -6.65 19.02
CA TYR A 195 4.51 -5.52 19.05
C TYR A 195 3.90 -4.34 19.82
N VAL A 196 4.73 -3.71 20.64
CA VAL A 196 4.40 -2.50 21.38
C VAL A 196 5.57 -1.57 21.20
N GLU A 197 5.37 -0.53 20.41
CA GLU A 197 6.37 0.52 20.30
C GLU A 197 6.50 1.30 21.62
N LYS A 198 7.70 1.81 21.88
CA LYS A 198 7.91 2.82 22.91
C LYS A 198 7.42 4.15 22.35
N SER A 199 6.19 4.50 22.66
CA SER A 199 5.58 5.79 22.32
C SER A 199 4.43 6.07 23.27
N TRP A 200 3.91 7.30 23.24
CA TRP A 200 2.69 7.63 23.98
C TRP A 200 1.47 6.85 23.45
N ILE A 201 1.43 6.50 22.15
CA ILE A 201 0.37 5.67 21.55
C ILE A 201 0.47 4.25 22.10
N GLY A 202 1.66 3.64 22.04
CA GLY A 202 1.92 2.30 22.57
C GLY A 202 1.65 2.18 24.07
N GLN A 203 1.88 3.26 24.83
CA GLN A 203 1.65 3.32 26.28
C GLN A 203 0.18 3.50 26.66
N TRP A 204 -0.54 4.45 26.04
CA TRP A 204 -1.86 4.89 26.50
C TRP A 204 -3.02 4.42 25.62
N TYR A 205 -2.74 4.05 24.38
CA TYR A 205 -3.75 3.74 23.35
C TYR A 205 -3.51 2.39 22.68
N ARG A 206 -2.86 1.46 23.39
CA ARG A 206 -2.54 0.11 22.90
C ARG A 206 -3.73 -0.62 22.27
N SER A 207 -4.95 -0.41 22.74
CA SER A 207 -6.15 -1.05 22.19
C SER A 207 -6.52 -0.60 20.77
N TYR A 208 -5.85 0.43 20.23
CA TYR A 208 -5.97 0.90 18.86
C TYR A 208 -4.81 0.44 17.96
N LEU A 209 -3.86 -0.32 18.51
CA LEU A 209 -2.79 -0.97 17.77
C LEU A 209 -3.05 -2.48 17.69
N PRO A 210 -2.65 -3.16 16.60
CA PRO A 210 -2.00 -2.60 15.41
C PRO A 210 -2.96 -1.74 14.55
N LEU A 211 -2.43 -0.68 13.95
CA LEU A 211 -3.24 0.38 13.34
C LEU A 211 -4.09 -0.12 12.16
N LEU A 212 -3.48 -0.84 11.19
CA LEU A 212 -4.19 -1.19 9.96
C LEU A 212 -5.39 -2.13 10.21
N PRO A 213 -5.26 -3.22 11.01
CA PRO A 213 -6.42 -4.02 11.39
C PRO A 213 -7.52 -3.20 12.07
N LYS A 214 -7.15 -2.23 12.91
CA LYS A 214 -8.13 -1.39 13.61
C LYS A 214 -8.89 -0.46 12.67
N VAL A 215 -8.19 0.20 11.74
CA VAL A 215 -8.81 1.08 10.73
C VAL A 215 -9.67 0.28 9.75
N ILE A 216 -9.19 -0.88 9.28
CA ILE A 216 -9.95 -1.77 8.39
C ILE A 216 -11.24 -2.26 9.08
N GLN A 217 -11.18 -2.57 10.39
CA GLN A 217 -12.37 -2.88 11.18
C GLN A 217 -13.37 -1.71 11.14
N SER A 218 -12.93 -0.48 11.39
CA SER A 218 -13.79 0.72 11.33
C SER A 218 -14.41 0.90 9.94
N ILE A 219 -13.65 0.76 8.86
CA ILE A 219 -14.15 0.81 7.48
C ILE A 219 -15.26 -0.22 7.28
N ASN A 220 -15.00 -1.49 7.63
CA ASN A 220 -15.96 -2.58 7.42
C ASN A 220 -17.23 -2.43 8.26
N SER A 221 -17.16 -1.78 9.42
CA SER A 221 -18.32 -1.54 10.28
C SER A 221 -19.13 -0.34 9.83
N TYR A 222 -18.48 0.79 9.55
CA TYR A 222 -19.17 2.08 9.41
C TYR A 222 -19.37 2.51 7.96
N TYR A 223 -18.43 2.21 7.07
CA TYR A 223 -18.60 2.51 5.64
C TYR A 223 -17.94 1.45 4.73
N PRO A 224 -18.57 0.26 4.57
CA PRO A 224 -18.02 -0.82 3.76
C PRO A 224 -17.65 -0.38 2.35
N SER A 225 -16.61 -0.99 1.78
CA SER A 225 -16.02 -0.69 0.47
C SER A 225 -15.35 0.68 0.33
N THR A 226 -15.29 1.50 1.38
CA THR A 226 -14.38 2.66 1.42
C THR A 226 -12.95 2.14 1.39
N LYS A 227 -12.12 2.68 0.51
CA LYS A 227 -10.71 2.31 0.38
C LYS A 227 -9.90 2.96 1.51
N LEU A 228 -8.67 2.52 1.72
CA LEU A 228 -7.76 3.12 2.71
C LEU A 228 -6.51 3.68 2.02
N ALA A 229 -6.13 4.90 2.37
CA ALA A 229 -4.87 5.52 1.98
C ALA A 229 -4.08 6.03 3.18
N ILE A 230 -2.75 6.00 3.03
CA ILE A 230 -1.80 6.70 3.91
C ILE A 230 -1.08 7.75 3.06
N THR A 231 -1.64 8.96 2.94
CA THR A 231 -1.15 9.98 1.99
C THR A 231 0.05 10.77 2.49
N GLU A 232 0.39 10.64 3.77
CA GLU A 232 1.69 11.05 4.28
C GLU A 232 2.23 10.03 5.27
N TYR A 233 3.50 9.70 5.13
CA TYR A 233 4.25 8.92 6.12
C TYR A 233 5.75 9.11 5.89
N ASP A 234 6.51 9.03 6.98
CA ASP A 234 7.97 8.95 6.99
C ASP A 234 8.41 8.16 8.22
N TYR A 235 9.38 7.26 8.05
CA TYR A 235 9.99 6.47 9.12
C TYR A 235 11.38 7.02 9.53
N GLY A 236 11.83 8.12 8.92
CA GLY A 236 13.11 8.77 9.13
C GLY A 236 14.30 7.95 8.63
N GLY A 237 15.51 8.38 8.99
CA GLY A 237 16.75 7.69 8.59
C GLY A 237 16.97 7.68 7.09
N THR A 238 16.69 8.80 6.42
CA THR A 238 16.53 8.86 4.96
C THR A 238 17.81 8.53 4.18
N ASP A 239 18.97 8.81 4.79
CA ASP A 239 20.31 8.50 4.29
C ASP A 239 20.98 7.31 5.01
N HIS A 240 20.23 6.58 5.85
CA HIS A 240 20.70 5.43 6.60
C HIS A 240 19.98 4.13 6.19
N ILE A 241 20.70 3.01 6.23
CA ILE A 241 20.17 1.69 5.84
C ILE A 241 18.91 1.27 6.62
N SER A 242 18.80 1.68 7.89
CA SER A 242 17.61 1.39 8.70
C SER A 242 16.34 2.08 8.18
N GLY A 243 16.45 3.27 7.58
CA GLY A 243 15.33 3.91 6.89
C GLY A 243 14.93 3.16 5.63
N GLY A 244 15.91 2.72 4.82
CA GLY A 244 15.65 1.89 3.65
C GLY A 244 14.97 0.56 3.98
N ILE A 245 15.42 -0.13 5.04
CA ILE A 245 14.80 -1.38 5.51
C ILE A 245 13.40 -1.12 6.06
N ALA A 246 13.20 -0.10 6.90
CA ALA A 246 11.89 0.23 7.44
C ALA A 246 10.89 0.56 6.32
N MET A 247 11.29 1.37 5.33
CA MET A 247 10.46 1.68 4.18
C MET A 247 10.16 0.46 3.31
N ALA A 248 11.14 -0.41 3.07
CA ALA A 248 10.90 -1.65 2.33
C ALA A 248 9.93 -2.59 3.08
N ASP A 249 9.95 -2.58 4.42
CA ASP A 249 9.02 -3.32 5.26
C ASP A 249 7.60 -2.73 5.14
N VAL A 250 7.48 -1.39 5.26
CA VAL A 250 6.22 -0.65 5.17
C VAL A 250 5.54 -0.86 3.82
N LEU A 251 6.26 -0.77 2.70
CA LEU A 251 5.70 -1.02 1.37
C LEU A 251 5.12 -2.44 1.25
N GLY A 252 5.81 -3.44 1.80
CA GLY A 252 5.34 -4.82 1.85
C GLY A 252 4.09 -4.98 2.72
N ILE A 253 4.04 -4.30 3.88
CA ILE A 253 2.88 -4.27 4.78
C ILE A 253 1.68 -3.63 4.08
N PHE A 254 1.89 -2.49 3.40
CA PHE A 254 0.83 -1.79 2.68
C PHE A 254 0.20 -2.65 1.60
N GLY A 255 1.01 -3.34 0.78
CA GLY A 255 0.51 -4.32 -0.18
C GLY A 255 -0.20 -5.50 0.48
N LYS A 256 0.35 -6.04 1.59
CA LYS A 256 -0.24 -7.16 2.35
C LYS A 256 -1.62 -6.83 2.91
N TYR A 257 -1.81 -5.61 3.39
CA TYR A 257 -3.06 -5.13 4.02
C TYR A 257 -4.01 -4.43 3.06
N GLY A 258 -3.69 -4.42 1.75
CA GLY A 258 -4.58 -3.92 0.72
C GLY A 258 -4.82 -2.42 0.76
N LEU A 259 -3.81 -1.65 1.14
CA LEU A 259 -3.90 -0.19 1.02
C LEU A 259 -4.07 0.16 -0.46
N TYR A 260 -4.97 1.11 -0.71
CA TYR A 260 -5.28 1.56 -2.05
C TYR A 260 -4.24 2.54 -2.59
N PHE A 261 -3.75 3.42 -1.71
CA PHE A 261 -2.79 4.45 -2.08
C PHE A 261 -1.90 4.79 -0.89
N ALA A 262 -0.63 5.09 -1.14
CA ALA A 262 0.25 5.65 -0.13
C ALA A 262 1.30 6.57 -0.78
N SER A 263 1.56 7.71 -0.16
CA SER A 263 2.58 8.66 -0.59
C SER A 263 3.53 9.00 0.55
N TYR A 264 4.82 8.74 0.31
CA TYR A 264 5.87 9.13 1.22
C TYR A 264 6.00 10.66 1.26
N TRP A 265 6.22 11.21 2.45
CA TRP A 265 6.48 12.64 2.63
C TRP A 265 7.97 12.88 2.91
N GLY A 266 8.66 13.50 1.96
CA GLY A 266 10.07 13.84 2.10
C GLY A 266 10.80 13.96 0.76
N GLY A 267 12.13 14.07 0.82
CA GLY A 267 12.98 14.17 -0.36
C GLY A 267 13.20 12.83 -1.08
N THR A 268 13.73 12.88 -2.31
CA THR A 268 14.18 11.68 -3.02
C THR A 268 15.54 11.21 -2.50
N ASP A 269 15.56 10.77 -1.24
CA ASP A 269 16.77 10.41 -0.50
C ASP A 269 17.30 9.02 -0.87
N THR A 270 18.55 8.71 -0.52
CA THR A 270 19.30 7.57 -1.06
C THR A 270 18.66 6.22 -0.72
N TYR A 271 18.46 5.92 0.56
CA TYR A 271 17.93 4.62 1.00
C TYR A 271 16.41 4.54 0.88
N ILE A 272 15.69 5.66 1.00
CA ILE A 272 14.25 5.71 0.72
C ILE A 272 13.99 5.37 -0.76
N SER A 273 14.75 5.98 -1.68
CA SER A 273 14.68 5.66 -3.11
C SER A 273 15.10 4.20 -3.40
N ALA A 274 16.03 3.63 -2.63
CA ALA A 274 16.40 2.22 -2.75
C ALA A 274 15.24 1.30 -2.34
N ALA A 275 14.52 1.64 -1.27
CA ALA A 275 13.33 0.91 -0.83
C ALA A 275 12.21 0.92 -1.87
N TYR A 276 11.99 2.03 -2.58
CA TYR A 276 11.04 2.01 -3.70
C TYR A 276 11.56 1.19 -4.89
N ARG A 277 12.83 1.36 -5.25
CA ARG A 277 13.43 0.65 -6.39
C ARG A 277 13.49 -0.86 -6.17
N ILE A 278 13.67 -1.36 -4.94
CA ILE A 278 13.65 -2.81 -4.69
C ILE A 278 12.28 -3.41 -5.03
N TYR A 279 11.19 -2.63 -4.96
CA TYR A 279 9.85 -3.08 -5.42
C TYR A 279 9.52 -2.69 -6.87
N ARG A 280 10.09 -1.61 -7.42
CA ARG A 280 9.59 -1.00 -8.67
C ARG A 280 10.62 -0.88 -9.80
N ASN A 281 11.89 -1.16 -9.53
CA ASN A 281 12.99 -1.09 -10.49
C ASN A 281 14.26 -1.78 -9.94
N TYR A 282 14.14 -3.05 -9.53
CA TYR A 282 15.21 -3.73 -8.78
C TYR A 282 16.44 -4.07 -9.65
N ASP A 283 16.27 -4.12 -10.96
CA ASP A 283 17.29 -4.49 -11.94
C ASP A 283 17.79 -3.31 -12.80
N GLY A 284 17.25 -2.10 -12.60
CA GLY A 284 17.52 -0.93 -13.42
C GLY A 284 16.73 -0.87 -14.74
N ASN A 285 15.96 -1.90 -15.07
CA ASN A 285 15.17 -2.01 -16.31
C ASN A 285 13.66 -1.90 -16.08
N LYS A 286 13.25 -1.33 -14.93
CA LYS A 286 11.86 -1.16 -14.48
C LYS A 286 11.12 -2.48 -14.24
N SER A 287 11.84 -3.58 -13.99
CA SER A 287 11.19 -4.79 -13.48
C SER A 287 10.67 -4.54 -12.06
N THR A 288 9.51 -5.14 -11.73
CA THR A 288 8.78 -4.86 -10.49
C THR A 288 8.55 -6.12 -9.66
N PHE A 289 8.23 -5.91 -8.39
CA PHE A 289 7.46 -6.86 -7.59
C PHE A 289 6.10 -7.13 -8.26
N GLY A 290 5.49 -8.26 -7.94
CA GLY A 290 4.24 -8.67 -8.55
C GLY A 290 3.01 -7.90 -8.07
N ASP A 291 1.98 -7.92 -8.90
CA ASP A 291 0.68 -7.30 -8.65
C ASP A 291 -0.24 -8.15 -7.77
N THR A 292 0.06 -9.45 -7.66
CA THR A 292 -0.76 -10.43 -6.95
C THR A 292 -0.01 -10.96 -5.75
N ARG A 293 -0.52 -10.67 -4.55
CA ARG A 293 0.06 -11.15 -3.29
C ARG A 293 -0.05 -12.67 -3.20
N ILE A 294 1.03 -13.32 -2.77
CA ILE A 294 0.99 -14.69 -2.26
C ILE A 294 1.27 -14.72 -0.75
N VAL A 295 0.86 -15.80 -0.08
CA VAL A 295 1.10 -15.95 1.35
C VAL A 295 2.59 -16.19 1.59
N ALA A 296 3.21 -15.32 2.39
CA ALA A 296 4.56 -15.50 2.90
C ALA A 296 4.54 -15.40 4.44
N SER A 297 5.25 -16.30 5.10
CA SER A 297 5.38 -16.36 6.55
C SER A 297 6.83 -16.55 6.95
N MET A 298 7.15 -16.22 8.21
CA MET A 298 8.49 -16.25 8.75
C MET A 298 8.46 -16.75 10.20
N SER A 299 9.53 -17.43 10.62
CA SER A 299 9.69 -17.90 11.99
C SER A 299 10.21 -16.83 12.95
N ASP A 300 10.85 -15.78 12.43
CA ASP A 300 11.45 -14.70 13.22
C ASP A 300 11.05 -13.33 12.68
N LYS A 301 9.92 -12.80 13.19
CA LYS A 301 9.40 -11.47 12.82
C LYS A 301 10.19 -10.29 13.39
N VAL A 302 11.08 -10.55 14.36
CA VAL A 302 11.91 -9.52 14.99
C VAL A 302 13.10 -9.23 14.11
N ASN A 303 13.85 -10.26 13.71
CA ASN A 303 15.05 -10.07 12.90
C ASN A 303 14.79 -10.11 11.40
N SER A 304 13.61 -10.54 10.94
CA SER A 304 13.30 -10.59 9.52
C SER A 304 11.90 -10.09 9.17
N SER A 305 11.72 -9.78 7.88
CA SER A 305 10.43 -9.56 7.23
C SER A 305 10.46 -10.24 5.87
N ILE A 306 9.31 -10.77 5.42
CA ILE A 306 9.17 -11.39 4.09
C ILE A 306 7.81 -11.05 3.47
N TYR A 307 7.84 -10.70 2.19
CA TYR A 307 6.66 -10.42 1.37
C TYR A 307 6.77 -11.19 0.06
N GLY A 308 5.71 -11.89 -0.33
CA GLY A 308 5.66 -12.68 -1.56
C GLY A 308 4.62 -12.14 -2.53
N SER A 309 4.95 -12.15 -3.81
CA SER A 309 4.01 -11.89 -4.90
C SER A 309 4.33 -12.72 -6.15
N MET A 310 3.40 -12.72 -7.08
CA MET A 310 3.55 -13.14 -8.46
C MET A 310 2.93 -12.08 -9.36
N ASN A 311 3.26 -12.11 -10.65
CA ASN A 311 2.46 -11.39 -11.63
C ASN A 311 1.33 -12.33 -12.07
N ALA A 312 0.10 -11.83 -12.13
CA ALA A 312 -1.04 -12.62 -12.61
C ALA A 312 -0.80 -13.19 -14.02
N ASP A 313 -0.08 -12.45 -14.88
CA ASP A 313 0.24 -12.85 -16.25
C ASP A 313 1.50 -13.75 -16.39
N ASN A 314 2.23 -14.02 -15.30
CA ASN A 314 3.46 -14.79 -15.33
C ASN A 314 3.67 -15.64 -14.06
N PRO A 315 2.99 -16.79 -13.96
CA PRO A 315 3.13 -17.68 -12.81
C PRO A 315 4.48 -18.41 -12.74
N ASN A 316 5.35 -18.26 -13.76
CA ASN A 316 6.70 -18.84 -13.77
C ASN A 316 7.71 -18.03 -12.95
N ARG A 317 7.27 -16.92 -12.32
CA ARG A 317 8.08 -16.06 -11.49
C ARG A 317 7.39 -15.77 -10.17
N ILE A 318 8.07 -16.12 -9.08
CA ILE A 318 7.71 -15.67 -7.74
C ILE A 318 8.71 -14.60 -7.31
N HIS A 319 8.18 -13.51 -6.77
CA HIS A 319 8.93 -12.40 -6.24
C HIS A 319 8.86 -12.44 -4.71
N LEU A 320 10.02 -12.43 -4.05
CA LEU A 320 10.12 -12.33 -2.60
C LEU A 320 10.93 -11.10 -2.24
N VAL A 321 10.38 -10.20 -1.41
CA VAL A 321 11.18 -9.22 -0.71
C VAL A 321 11.50 -9.75 0.68
N VAL A 322 12.78 -9.87 1.02
CA VAL A 322 13.27 -10.43 2.28
C VAL A 322 14.21 -9.45 2.95
N LEU A 323 13.94 -9.12 4.21
CA LEU A 323 14.70 -8.13 4.96
C LEU A 323 15.43 -8.80 6.12
N ASN A 324 16.73 -8.56 6.26
CA ASN A 324 17.47 -8.82 7.49
C ASN A 324 17.57 -7.54 8.31
N LYS A 325 16.79 -7.48 9.40
CA LYS A 325 16.74 -6.37 10.37
C LYS A 325 17.77 -6.54 11.50
N ASN A 326 18.51 -7.64 11.53
CA ASN A 326 19.57 -7.82 12.51
C ASN A 326 20.72 -6.86 12.20
N TYR A 327 21.17 -6.16 13.24
CA TYR A 327 22.18 -5.10 13.10
C TYR A 327 23.58 -5.65 12.83
N THR A 328 23.93 -6.82 13.37
CA THR A 328 25.31 -7.33 13.34
C THR A 328 25.46 -8.75 12.79
N GLN A 329 24.39 -9.54 12.78
CA GLN A 329 24.44 -10.95 12.41
C GLN A 329 23.76 -11.23 11.07
N PRO A 330 24.36 -12.08 10.23
CA PRO A 330 23.67 -12.60 9.06
C PRO A 330 22.52 -13.53 9.50
N ILE A 331 21.47 -13.59 8.69
CA ILE A 331 20.39 -14.59 8.85
C ILE A 331 20.53 -15.62 7.74
N ARG A 332 20.51 -16.90 8.11
CA ARG A 332 20.39 -18.00 7.14
C ARG A 332 18.93 -18.45 7.07
N GLY A 333 18.25 -18.09 6.00
CA GLY A 333 16.87 -18.50 5.74
C GLY A 333 16.80 -19.82 4.98
N THR A 334 15.81 -20.64 5.33
CA THR A 334 15.35 -21.79 4.54
C THR A 334 13.99 -21.45 3.96
N PHE A 335 13.92 -21.35 2.64
CA PHE A 335 12.71 -20.99 1.90
C PHE A 335 12.07 -22.27 1.38
N ASN A 336 10.81 -22.48 1.71
CA ASN A 336 10.01 -23.60 1.21
C ASN A 336 8.80 -23.01 0.48
N ILE A 337 8.66 -23.35 -0.80
CA ILE A 337 7.62 -22.81 -1.66
C ILE A 337 6.59 -23.91 -1.92
N THR A 338 5.39 -23.72 -1.41
CA THR A 338 4.24 -24.53 -1.82
C THR A 338 3.72 -23.96 -3.12
N SER A 339 4.03 -24.63 -4.22
CA SER A 339 3.55 -24.29 -5.54
C SER A 339 3.37 -25.56 -6.36
N PRO A 340 2.35 -25.61 -7.23
CA PRO A 340 2.26 -26.66 -8.21
C PRO A 340 3.46 -26.69 -9.17
N ARG A 341 4.10 -25.55 -9.40
CA ARG A 341 5.21 -25.41 -10.36
C ARG A 341 6.55 -25.68 -9.67
N PRO A 342 7.44 -26.51 -10.26
CA PRO A 342 8.82 -26.62 -9.80
C PRO A 342 9.65 -25.41 -10.24
N PHE A 343 10.46 -24.92 -9.33
CA PHE A 343 11.42 -23.84 -9.57
C PHE A 343 12.84 -24.39 -9.65
N SER A 344 13.66 -23.83 -10.53
CA SER A 344 15.03 -24.31 -10.80
C SER A 344 16.11 -23.33 -10.33
N SER A 345 15.79 -22.04 -10.21
CA SER A 345 16.76 -21.02 -9.83
C SER A 345 16.13 -19.86 -9.06
N ALA A 346 16.96 -19.11 -8.34
CA ALA A 346 16.58 -17.84 -7.74
C ALA A 346 17.67 -16.79 -7.98
N GLN A 347 17.31 -15.68 -8.60
CA GLN A 347 18.20 -14.51 -8.71
C GLN A 347 17.93 -13.55 -7.57
N VAL A 348 18.96 -12.82 -7.14
CA VAL A 348 18.88 -11.95 -5.96
C VAL A 348 19.44 -10.58 -6.31
N TRP A 349 18.68 -9.53 -6.01
CA TRP A 349 19.12 -8.14 -6.01
C TRP A 349 19.03 -7.60 -4.60
N ALA A 350 19.97 -6.76 -4.17
CA ALA A 350 19.92 -6.21 -2.82
C ALA A 350 20.60 -4.86 -2.69
N PHE A 351 20.16 -4.07 -1.71
CA PHE A 351 20.90 -2.96 -1.12
C PHE A 351 21.19 -3.28 0.36
N ASP A 352 22.25 -2.70 0.91
CA ASP A 352 22.76 -3.00 2.24
C ASP A 352 23.43 -1.77 2.87
N ALA A 353 23.96 -1.91 4.08
CA ALA A 353 24.60 -0.81 4.82
C ALA A 353 25.79 -0.16 4.08
N ALA A 354 26.43 -0.86 3.13
CA ALA A 354 27.55 -0.30 2.38
C ALA A 354 27.11 0.59 1.22
N SER A 355 25.91 0.35 0.65
CA SER A 355 25.40 1.15 -0.45
C SER A 355 23.88 1.01 -0.63
N ALA A 356 23.23 2.16 -0.86
CA ALA A 356 21.85 2.25 -1.31
C ALA A 356 21.67 1.82 -2.79
N SER A 357 22.75 1.58 -3.54
CA SER A 357 22.65 1.07 -4.91
C SER A 357 22.24 -0.39 -4.88
N ILE A 358 21.24 -0.74 -5.70
CA ILE A 358 20.80 -2.12 -5.84
C ILE A 358 21.74 -2.84 -6.79
N THR A 359 22.33 -3.94 -6.33
CA THR A 359 23.21 -4.78 -7.14
C THR A 359 22.75 -6.23 -7.10
N GLU A 360 22.95 -6.94 -8.21
CA GLU A 360 22.77 -8.38 -8.25
C GLU A 360 23.76 -9.06 -7.28
N ARG A 361 23.28 -10.11 -6.62
CA ARG A 361 24.01 -10.94 -5.66
C ARG A 361 24.09 -12.37 -6.19
N THR A 362 24.87 -13.21 -5.51
CA THR A 362 25.04 -14.60 -5.91
C THR A 362 23.68 -15.30 -6.05
N PRO A 363 23.34 -15.86 -7.22
CA PRO A 363 22.08 -16.57 -7.41
C PRO A 363 22.10 -17.92 -6.68
N VAL A 364 20.93 -18.52 -6.51
CA VAL A 364 20.78 -19.89 -6.02
C VAL A 364 20.44 -20.80 -7.20
N VAL A 365 21.34 -21.73 -7.48
CA VAL A 365 21.17 -22.77 -8.51
C VAL A 365 21.83 -24.06 -8.01
N PRO A 366 21.12 -25.21 -7.98
CA PRO A 366 19.69 -25.36 -8.28
C PRO A 366 18.81 -24.97 -7.07
N VAL A 367 17.57 -24.57 -7.35
CA VAL A 367 16.45 -24.71 -6.41
C VAL A 367 15.95 -26.15 -6.55
N PHE A 368 15.82 -26.87 -5.43
CA PHE A 368 15.50 -28.30 -5.45
C PHE A 368 14.25 -28.56 -4.61
N ASN A 369 13.29 -29.29 -5.18
CA ASN A 369 11.99 -29.57 -4.53
C ASN A 369 11.33 -28.29 -3.97
N ASN A 370 11.37 -27.20 -4.74
CA ASN A 370 10.84 -25.89 -4.33
C ASN A 370 11.38 -25.38 -2.99
N SER A 371 12.60 -25.80 -2.65
CA SER A 371 13.29 -25.40 -1.44
C SER A 371 14.68 -24.90 -1.76
N PHE A 372 15.11 -23.88 -1.03
CA PHE A 372 16.49 -23.41 -1.07
C PHE A 372 16.88 -22.72 0.23
N THR A 373 18.19 -22.56 0.43
CA THR A 373 18.73 -21.78 1.56
C THR A 373 19.50 -20.58 1.04
N TYR A 374 19.40 -19.46 1.74
CA TYR A 374 20.14 -18.25 1.41
C TYR A 374 20.58 -17.53 2.68
N THR A 375 21.84 -17.08 2.71
CA THR A 375 22.38 -16.30 3.82
C THR A 375 22.33 -14.82 3.45
N ILE A 376 21.56 -14.05 4.22
CA ILE A 376 21.38 -12.61 4.04
C ILE A 376 22.28 -11.89 5.06
N PRO A 377 23.23 -11.05 4.63
CA PRO A 377 24.07 -10.25 5.54
C PRO A 377 23.24 -9.37 6.48
N PRO A 378 23.83 -8.87 7.58
CA PRO A 378 23.17 -7.89 8.46
C PRO A 378 22.69 -6.68 7.65
N LEU A 379 21.63 -6.02 8.12
CA LEU A 379 21.13 -4.76 7.55
C LEU A 379 21.04 -4.80 6.01
N THR A 380 20.30 -5.76 5.47
CA THR A 380 20.19 -5.99 4.03
C THR A 380 18.75 -6.20 3.61
N ALA A 381 18.34 -5.57 2.51
CA ALA A 381 17.06 -5.78 1.86
C ALA A 381 17.27 -6.46 0.50
N CYS A 382 16.67 -7.64 0.33
CA CYS A 382 16.78 -8.44 -0.89
C CYS A 382 15.45 -8.48 -1.65
N HIS A 383 15.52 -8.41 -2.98
CA HIS A 383 14.51 -8.92 -3.91
C HIS A 383 15.01 -10.23 -4.50
N VAL A 384 14.32 -11.32 -4.23
CA VAL A 384 14.59 -12.65 -4.77
C VAL A 384 13.55 -12.97 -5.84
N VAL A 385 13.99 -13.25 -7.06
CA VAL A 385 13.13 -13.70 -8.17
C VAL A 385 13.37 -15.18 -8.38
N VAL A 386 12.43 -15.99 -7.90
CA VAL A 386 12.44 -17.45 -8.06
C VAL A 386 11.81 -17.80 -9.40
N ARG A 387 12.51 -18.59 -10.21
CA ARG A 387 12.15 -18.85 -11.60
C ARG A 387 11.95 -20.33 -11.87
N SER A 388 10.89 -20.62 -12.59
CA SER A 388 10.70 -21.91 -13.25
C SER A 388 11.27 -21.82 -14.66
N GLU A 389 12.08 -22.82 -15.03
CA GLU A 389 12.47 -23.04 -16.43
C GLU A 389 11.47 -23.94 -17.16
N GLN A 390 10.39 -24.38 -16.49
CA GLN A 390 9.35 -25.13 -17.17
C GLN A 390 8.58 -24.23 -18.15
N PRO A 391 8.38 -24.69 -19.39
CA PRO A 391 7.46 -24.05 -20.33
C PRO A 391 6.07 -23.90 -19.72
N VAL A 392 5.39 -22.77 -19.98
CA VAL A 392 3.98 -22.60 -19.58
C VAL A 392 3.15 -23.66 -20.29
N GLY A 393 2.44 -24.50 -19.54
CA GLY A 393 1.65 -25.61 -20.09
C GLY A 393 2.34 -26.98 -20.05
N ASP A 394 3.55 -27.10 -19.50
CA ASP A 394 4.19 -28.40 -19.20
C ASP A 394 3.58 -29.01 -17.92
N LEU A 395 2.34 -29.51 -18.03
CA LEU A 395 1.60 -30.15 -16.94
C LEU A 395 2.22 -31.48 -16.49
N SER A 396 2.96 -32.13 -17.37
CA SER A 396 3.63 -33.41 -17.13
C SER A 396 5.00 -33.24 -16.46
N GLY A 397 5.52 -32.02 -16.43
CA GLY A 397 6.80 -31.66 -15.85
C GLY A 397 8.01 -32.25 -16.60
N ASN A 398 7.84 -32.60 -17.88
CA ASN A 398 8.86 -33.25 -18.69
C ASN A 398 9.73 -32.26 -19.50
N CYS A 399 9.52 -30.96 -19.26
CA CYS A 399 10.18 -29.83 -19.90
C CYS A 399 9.86 -29.67 -21.39
N ARG A 400 8.68 -30.12 -21.81
CA ARG A 400 8.09 -29.87 -23.12
C ARG A 400 6.59 -29.77 -22.97
N VAL A 401 6.00 -28.79 -23.65
CA VAL A 401 4.54 -28.81 -23.84
C VAL A 401 4.23 -29.67 -25.05
N GLY A 402 3.52 -30.76 -24.84
CA GLY A 402 3.15 -31.66 -25.93
C GLY A 402 1.96 -32.53 -25.59
N ILE A 403 1.90 -33.69 -26.24
CA ILE A 403 0.74 -34.56 -26.15
C ILE A 403 0.49 -35.09 -24.73
N GLY A 404 1.55 -35.25 -23.92
CA GLY A 404 1.43 -35.67 -22.53
C GLY A 404 0.66 -34.64 -21.70
N ASP A 405 0.94 -33.36 -21.93
CA ASP A 405 0.30 -32.24 -21.24
C ASP A 405 -1.13 -32.03 -21.73
N LEU A 406 -1.38 -32.13 -23.04
CA LEU A 406 -2.74 -32.08 -23.58
C LEU A 406 -3.63 -33.17 -23.00
N MET A 407 -3.09 -34.37 -22.76
CA MET A 407 -3.85 -35.44 -22.11
C MET A 407 -4.20 -35.07 -20.67
N LEU A 408 -3.25 -34.55 -19.89
CA LEU A 408 -3.49 -34.09 -18.52
C LEU A 408 -4.51 -32.95 -18.47
N PHE A 409 -4.39 -31.99 -19.39
CA PHE A 409 -5.31 -30.88 -19.59
C PHE A 409 -6.75 -31.37 -19.81
N LEU A 410 -6.94 -32.26 -20.80
CA LEU A 410 -8.25 -32.82 -21.14
C LEU A 410 -8.86 -33.65 -20.02
N THR A 411 -8.05 -34.37 -19.23
CA THR A 411 -8.61 -35.17 -18.11
C THR A 411 -9.29 -34.31 -17.04
N GLN A 412 -8.84 -33.07 -16.86
CA GLN A 412 -9.38 -32.14 -15.86
C GLN A 412 -10.42 -31.19 -16.46
N TRP A 413 -10.31 -30.79 -17.72
CA TRP A 413 -11.39 -30.06 -18.37
C TRP A 413 -12.70 -30.90 -18.40
N LEU A 414 -12.58 -32.21 -18.61
CA LEU A 414 -13.74 -33.10 -18.65
C LEU A 414 -14.26 -33.52 -17.26
N ASN A 415 -13.50 -33.26 -16.18
CA ASN A 415 -13.88 -33.59 -14.82
C ASN A 415 -13.54 -32.41 -13.89
N GLU A 416 -14.54 -31.61 -13.52
CA GLU A 416 -14.43 -30.49 -12.55
C GLU A 416 -14.08 -31.00 -11.14
N ILE A 417 -12.85 -31.49 -10.96
CA ILE A 417 -12.27 -31.79 -9.66
C ILE A 417 -11.49 -30.55 -9.23
N ASP A 418 -11.64 -30.21 -7.94
CA ASP A 418 -10.94 -29.13 -7.25
C ASP A 418 -9.43 -29.15 -7.58
N CYS A 419 -8.98 -28.19 -8.38
CA CYS A 419 -7.65 -28.16 -8.94
C CYS A 419 -6.73 -27.44 -7.94
N SER A 420 -5.89 -28.20 -7.25
CA SER A 420 -4.99 -27.63 -6.21
C SER A 420 -3.59 -28.24 -6.22
N GLY A 421 -3.25 -29.02 -7.26
CA GLY A 421 -2.00 -29.75 -7.38
C GLY A 421 -1.07 -29.29 -8.52
N PRO A 422 0.19 -29.78 -8.55
CA PRO A 422 1.21 -29.55 -9.59
C PRO A 422 0.77 -29.63 -11.04
N ALA A 423 -0.21 -30.49 -11.29
CA ALA A 423 -0.72 -30.76 -12.63
C ALA A 423 -2.02 -29.99 -12.94
N CYS A 424 -2.40 -28.96 -12.17
CA CYS A 424 -3.61 -28.20 -12.50
C CYS A 424 -3.42 -27.41 -13.82
N PRO A 425 -4.34 -27.57 -14.80
CA PRO A 425 -4.33 -26.90 -16.08
C PRO A 425 -4.95 -25.49 -16.07
N ASP A 426 -5.25 -24.92 -14.91
CA ASP A 426 -5.55 -23.49 -14.77
C ASP A 426 -4.23 -22.71 -14.90
N LEU A 427 -3.91 -22.36 -16.15
CA LEU A 427 -2.65 -21.70 -16.52
C LEU A 427 -2.73 -20.18 -16.36
N ASN A 428 -3.93 -19.60 -16.33
CA ASN A 428 -4.17 -18.17 -16.12
C ASN A 428 -4.54 -17.79 -14.66
N ALA A 429 -4.68 -18.78 -13.78
CA ALA A 429 -5.01 -18.65 -12.37
C ALA A 429 -6.35 -17.93 -12.09
N ASP A 430 -7.37 -18.20 -12.91
CA ASP A 430 -8.73 -17.64 -12.76
C ASP A 430 -9.74 -18.58 -12.07
N ASP A 431 -9.24 -19.67 -11.49
CA ASP A 431 -9.98 -20.76 -10.86
C ASP A 431 -10.87 -21.54 -11.86
N ARG A 432 -10.59 -21.46 -13.17
CA ARG A 432 -11.26 -22.23 -14.22
C ARG A 432 -10.23 -22.92 -15.11
N VAL A 433 -10.65 -24.05 -15.68
CA VAL A 433 -9.91 -24.75 -16.73
C VAL A 433 -10.72 -24.64 -18.00
N ASP A 434 -10.30 -23.78 -18.93
CA ASP A 434 -11.06 -23.49 -20.14
C ASP A 434 -10.20 -23.27 -21.40
N LEU A 435 -10.84 -22.72 -22.44
CA LEU A 435 -10.18 -22.47 -23.73
C LEU A 435 -9.00 -21.49 -23.63
N LEU A 436 -8.98 -20.59 -22.64
CA LEU A 436 -7.88 -19.65 -22.42
C LEU A 436 -6.63 -20.39 -21.98
N ASP A 437 -6.77 -21.38 -21.09
CA ASP A 437 -5.67 -22.23 -20.67
C ASP A 437 -5.17 -23.12 -21.81
N LEU A 438 -6.09 -23.68 -22.61
CA LEU A 438 -5.69 -24.43 -23.80
C LEU A 438 -4.90 -23.55 -24.78
N ALA A 439 -5.29 -22.29 -24.95
CA ALA A 439 -4.57 -21.34 -25.79
C ALA A 439 -3.17 -21.02 -25.24
N LEU A 440 -3.03 -20.86 -23.91
CA LEU A 440 -1.74 -20.69 -23.25
C LEU A 440 -0.85 -21.92 -23.43
N MET A 441 -1.40 -23.13 -23.29
CA MET A 441 -0.66 -24.38 -23.54
C MET A 441 -0.26 -24.50 -25.02
N ALA A 442 -1.17 -24.24 -25.96
CA ALA A 442 -0.91 -24.33 -27.40
C ALA A 442 0.15 -23.31 -27.87
N ALA A 443 0.18 -22.11 -27.27
CA ALA A 443 1.20 -21.09 -27.56
C ALA A 443 2.63 -21.56 -27.21
N ASN A 444 2.76 -22.55 -26.33
CA ASN A 444 4.03 -23.11 -25.87
C ASN A 444 4.30 -24.52 -26.44
N TRP A 445 3.50 -25.02 -27.38
CA TRP A 445 3.65 -26.35 -27.96
C TRP A 445 5.05 -26.57 -28.56
N ASP A 446 5.68 -27.71 -28.22
CA ASP A 446 7.05 -28.07 -28.62
C ASP A 446 8.15 -27.06 -28.22
N SER A 447 7.83 -26.10 -27.34
CA SER A 447 8.86 -25.26 -26.73
C SER A 447 9.61 -26.08 -25.68
N GLY A 448 10.83 -26.49 -26.01
CA GLY A 448 11.65 -27.33 -25.14
C GLY A 448 13.14 -27.17 -25.44
N THR A 449 13.81 -26.35 -24.63
CA THR A 449 15.25 -26.51 -24.40
C THR A 449 15.41 -27.56 -23.28
N PRO A 450 16.39 -28.47 -23.30
CA PRO A 450 16.54 -29.45 -22.23
C PRO A 450 16.70 -28.72 -20.89
N CYS A 451 15.81 -28.99 -19.92
CA CYS A 451 16.02 -28.59 -18.53
C CYS A 451 17.38 -29.12 -18.04
N ARG A 452 18.17 -28.27 -17.39
CA ARG A 452 19.45 -28.66 -16.77
C ARG A 452 19.28 -29.03 -15.31
#